data_AF-A0A953VJ53-F1
#
_entry.id   AF-A0A953VJ53-F1
#
_cell.length_a   1.000
_cell.length_b   1.000
_cell.length_c   1.000
_cell.angle_alpha   90.00
_cell.angle_beta   90.00
_cell.angle_gamma   90.00
#
_symmetry.space_group_name_H-M   'P 1'
#
loop_
_entity.id
_entity.type
_entity.pdbx_description
1 polymer ?
#
loop_
_entity_poly.entity_id
_entity_poly.type
_entity_poly.pdbx_seq_one_letter_code
_entity_poly.pdbx_strand_id
1 'polypeptide(L)' 'MNFGSAGVFYLLIMAALLVIPFWRILPRFGIPNWVALVAIIPLGALVLLWVVAFKDKLEGGRS' A
#
# COMPACT_ATOMS: atom_id res chain seq x y z
N MET A 1 -22.85 -17.12 -18.52
CA MET A 1 -22.19 -16.40 -17.40
C MET A 1 -21.14 -15.47 -18.02
N ASN A 2 -21.30 -14.16 -17.87
CA ASN A 2 -20.33 -13.18 -18.37
C ASN A 2 -19.12 -13.15 -17.42
N PHE A 3 -18.12 -14.00 -17.68
CA PHE A 3 -16.91 -14.09 -16.86
C PHE A 3 -16.05 -12.81 -16.86
N GLY A 4 -16.31 -11.86 -17.76
CA GLY A 4 -15.54 -10.61 -17.88
C GLY A 4 -15.88 -9.53 -16.83
N SER A 5 -17.16 -9.33 -16.49
CA SER A 5 -17.56 -8.23 -15.59
C SER A 5 -17.39 -8.59 -14.11
N ALA A 6 -17.72 -9.83 -13.73
CA ALA A 6 -17.54 -10.31 -12.36
C ALA A 6 -16.07 -10.34 -11.93
N GLY A 7 -15.16 -10.70 -12.85
CA GLY A 7 -13.72 -10.73 -12.58
C GLY A 7 -13.13 -9.34 -12.33
N VAL A 8 -13.52 -8.33 -13.12
CA VAL A 8 -13.02 -6.96 -12.95
C VAL A 8 -13.50 -6.35 -11.63
N PHE A 9 -14.77 -6.55 -11.26
CA PHE A 9 -15.29 -6.11 -9.96
C PHE A 9 -14.53 -6.76 -8.79
N TYR A 10 -14.27 -8.06 -8.88
CA TYR A 10 -13.48 -8.77 -7.86
C TYR A 10 -12.06 -8.21 -7.72
N LEU A 11 -11.38 -7.95 -8.85
CA LEU A 11 -10.03 -7.37 -8.85
C LEU A 11 -9.99 -5.97 -8.22
N LEU A 12 -10.99 -5.13 -8.50
CA LEU A 12 -11.08 -3.80 -7.89
C LEU A 12 -11.28 -3.87 -6.37
N ILE A 13 -12.11 -4.79 -5.90
CA ILE A 13 -12.32 -5.01 -4.45
C ILE A 13 -11.02 -5.49 -3.80
N MET A 14 -10.33 -6.45 -4.40
CA MET A 14 -9.04 -6.94 -3.89
C MET A 14 -7.97 -5.85 -3.88
N ALA A 15 -7.86 -5.06 -4.96
CA ALA A 15 -6.94 -3.93 -5.02
C ALA A 15 -7.26 -2.88 -3.94
N ALA A 16 -8.54 -2.58 -3.71
CA ALA A 16 -8.95 -1.66 -2.65
C ALA A 16 -8.58 -2.20 -1.26
N LEU A 17 -8.85 -3.49 -0.98
CA LEU A 17 -8.46 -4.12 0.29
C LEU A 17 -6.95 -4.08 0.54
N LEU A 18 -6.14 -4.13 -0.51
CA LEU A 18 -4.68 -3.98 -0.42
C LEU A 18 -4.25 -2.51 -0.25
N VAL A 19 -4.82 -1.56 -1.00
CA VAL A 19 -4.36 -0.16 -1.00
C VAL A 19 -4.86 0.63 0.23
N ILE A 20 -6.11 0.41 0.65
CA ILE A 20 -6.74 1.12 1.77
C ILE A 20 -5.92 1.05 3.09
N PRO A 21 -5.38 -0.10 3.53
CA PRO A 21 -4.55 -0.13 4.73
C PRO A 21 -3.30 0.74 4.59
N PHE A 22 -2.65 0.77 3.41
CA PHE A 22 -1.51 1.65 3.17
C PHE A 22 -1.90 3.13 3.21
N TRP A 23 -3.07 3.53 2.72
CA TRP A 23 -3.58 4.91 2.91
C TRP A 23 -3.75 5.29 4.38
N ARG A 24 -4.01 4.34 5.28
CA ARG A 24 -4.09 4.63 6.71
C ARG A 24 -2.73 4.60 7.41
N ILE A 25 -1.80 3.78 6.92
CA ILE A 25 -0.47 3.59 7.50
C ILE A 25 0.44 4.75 7.09
N LEU A 26 0.61 5.01 5.78
CA LEU A 26 1.61 5.93 5.24
C LEU A 26 1.57 7.35 5.84
N PRO A 27 0.42 8.01 6.04
CA PRO A 27 0.37 9.34 6.64
C PRO A 27 0.88 9.41 8.07
N ARG A 28 0.75 8.32 8.85
CA ARG A 28 1.29 8.24 10.22
C ARG A 28 2.81 8.30 10.24
N PHE A 29 3.41 7.97 9.10
CA PHE A 29 4.84 7.99 8.85
C PHE A 29 5.26 9.23 8.05
N GLY A 30 4.40 10.24 7.86
CA GLY A 30 4.71 11.43 7.07
C GLY A 30 4.84 11.17 5.56
N ILE A 31 4.45 9.98 5.09
CA ILE A 31 4.50 9.59 3.68
C ILE A 31 3.16 9.98 3.03
N PRO A 32 3.16 10.63 1.86
CA PRO A 32 1.93 11.10 1.24
C PRO A 32 1.05 9.95 0.73
N ASN A 33 -0.28 10.11 0.84
CA ASN A 33 -1.27 9.06 0.57
C ASN A 33 -1.21 8.47 -0.85
N TRP A 34 -0.93 9.27 -1.87
CA TRP A 34 -0.88 8.79 -3.25
C TRP A 34 0.17 7.70 -3.47
N VAL A 35 1.20 7.63 -2.61
CA VAL A 35 2.24 6.59 -2.65
C VAL A 35 1.66 5.19 -2.37
N ALA A 36 0.53 5.09 -1.65
CA ALA A 36 -0.12 3.79 -1.41
C ALA A 36 -0.57 3.08 -2.69
N LEU A 37 -0.73 3.80 -3.82
CA LEU A 37 -1.05 3.18 -5.11
C LEU A 37 0.06 2.22 -5.59
N VAL A 38 1.30 2.42 -5.15
CA VAL A 38 2.41 1.49 -5.43
C VAL A 38 2.14 0.11 -4.82
N ALA A 39 1.31 0.01 -3.76
CA ALA A 39 0.89 -1.25 -3.16
C ALA A 39 -0.05 -2.10 -4.02
N ILE A 40 -0.56 -1.57 -5.14
CA ILE A 40 -1.31 -2.37 -6.14
C ILE A 40 -0.43 -3.49 -6.69
N ILE A 41 0.88 -3.25 -6.80
CA ILE A 41 1.87 -4.25 -7.19
C ILE A 41 2.38 -4.92 -5.91
N PRO A 42 2.35 -6.26 -5.79
CA PRO A 42 2.79 -6.96 -4.57
C PRO A 42 4.21 -6.59 -4.12
N LEU A 43 5.14 -6.43 -5.07
CA LEU A 43 6.50 -5.98 -4.79
C LEU A 43 6.55 -4.53 -4.28
N GLY A 44 5.69 -3.66 -4.82
CA GLY A 44 5.56 -2.29 -4.34
C GLY A 44 5.04 -2.23 -2.91
N ALA A 45 4.07 -3.09 -2.56
CA ALA A 45 3.61 -3.24 -1.18
C ALA A 45 4.75 -3.70 -0.25
N LEU A 46 5.55 -4.69 -0.67
CA LEU A 46 6.71 -5.15 0.10
C LEU A 46 7.72 -4.02 0.35
N VAL A 47 8.05 -3.23 -0.68
CA VAL A 47 8.95 -2.08 -0.56
C VAL A 47 8.38 -1.02 0.37
N LEU A 48 7.08 -0.71 0.28
CA LEU A 48 6.43 0.24 1.18
C LEU A 48 6.47 -0.22 2.64
N LEU A 49 6.24 -1.52 2.87
CA LEU A 49 6.37 -2.09 4.21
C LEU A 49 7.81 -1.98 4.71
N TRP A 50 8.81 -2.23 3.87
CA TRP A 50 10.22 -2.06 4.22
C TRP A 50 10.52 -0.61 4.62
N VAL A 51 10.10 0.36 3.78
CA VAL A 51 10.28 1.79 4.07
C VAL A 51 9.65 2.17 5.40
N VAL A 52 8.42 1.72 5.67
CA VAL A 52 7.72 2.00 6.94
C VAL A 52 8.41 1.31 8.13
N ALA A 53 8.81 0.05 7.97
CA ALA A 53 9.43 -0.75 9.03
C ALA A 53 10.81 -0.24 9.47
N PHE A 54 11.55 0.39 8.56
CA PHE A 54 12.90 0.90 8.82
C PHE A 54 12.97 2.43 8.82
N LYS A 55 11.83 3.14 8.78
CA LYS A 55 11.81 4.59 8.64
C LYS A 55 12.52 5.30 9.79
N ASP A 56 12.34 4.79 11.01
CA ASP A 56 13.01 5.22 12.24
C ASP A 56 14.55 5.13 12.14
N LYS A 57 15.08 4.07 11.51
CA LYS A 57 16.51 3.90 11.27
C LYS A 57 17.04 4.81 10.15
N LEU A 58 16.20 5.12 9.16
CA LEU A 58 16.54 5.98 8.02
C LEU A 58 16.56 7.46 8.38
N GLU A 59 15.69 7.91 9.29
CA GLU A 59 15.59 9.32 9.71
C GLU A 59 16.71 9.78 10.66
N GLY A 60 17.61 8.88 11.07
CA GLY A 60 18.69 9.18 12.01
C GLY A 60 18.17 9.21 13.44
N GLY A 61 18.45 8.12 14.17
CA GLY A 61 17.94 7.84 15.52
C GLY A 61 17.71 9.04 16.42
N ARG A 62 16.44 9.27 16.78
CA ARG A 62 16.12 9.86 18.07
C ARG A 62 15.79 8.71 19.02
N SER A 63 16.81 8.33 19.79
CA SER A 63 16.68 7.71 21.11
C SER A 63 15.76 8.54 22.00
#